data_AF-U4LMA3-F1
#
_entry.id   AF-U4LMA3-F1
#
_cell.length_a   1.000
_cell.length_b   1.000
_cell.length_c   1.000
_cell.angle_alpha   90.00
_cell.angle_beta   90.00
_cell.angle_gamma   90.00
#
_symmetry.space_group_name_H-M   'P 1'
#
loop_
_entity.id
_entity.type
_entity.pdbx_description
1 polymer ?
#
loop_
_entity_poly.entity_id
_entity_poly.type
_entity_poly.pdbx_seq_one_letter_code
_entity_poly.pdbx_strand_id
1 'polypeptide(L)'
;MKSLTAFYTLLVAAATVTNAHNIVTHFHVNGKAEQSCVNLPPNTNPITDIQSQQMACNAIGTAAKSKCAVKAGDSVAFEWRTDFNIPPAEYPLNPNGEPIGVTDVSHEGPCALYAKKVSNSLDDASAAAGDGWFKIAEDGLDQNGVFCSTRLRKANAPYQATIPTSLAPGDYLLRAEMLTLNNAGSYSIGGEEQPQFYVGCVAVTISGGDSSAKAQEVSIPGYVTKQTPGLIWDIWNGKDANAGSFKAGSYPRVGPAPLSEGESSSPAPSAASPSKGSPSGKPSSKPSKPSSPTPAPETPAPSEGSGDEDSGSEDEQGNSPAESPAPSEKPRQKQPDNVVVVTKTVYVNAPVETHYVTVSQDARSWGKVRARRETWRA
;
A
#
# COMPACT_ATOMS: atom_id res chain seq x y z
N MET A 1 35.41 -60.50 -1.31
CA MET A 1 35.11 -59.26 -0.57
C MET A 1 35.06 -58.10 -1.54
N LYS A 2 33.85 -57.64 -1.91
CA LYS A 2 33.62 -56.33 -2.54
C LYS A 2 32.35 -55.77 -1.92
N SER A 3 32.52 -54.79 -1.04
CA SER A 3 31.45 -54.12 -0.32
C SER A 3 30.79 -53.11 -1.25
N LEU A 4 29.49 -53.25 -1.49
CA LEU A 4 28.66 -52.28 -2.20
C LEU A 4 27.94 -51.44 -1.14
N THR A 5 28.49 -50.28 -0.82
CA THR A 5 27.85 -49.28 0.04
C THR A 5 26.89 -48.47 -0.83
N ALA A 6 25.58 -48.75 -0.74
CA ALA A 6 24.55 -47.96 -1.39
C ALA A 6 24.26 -46.71 -0.54
N PHE A 7 24.66 -45.53 -1.04
CA PHE A 7 24.24 -44.26 -0.47
C PHE A 7 22.80 -43.95 -0.93
N TYR A 8 21.85 -44.00 0.01
CA TYR A 8 20.52 -43.44 -0.20
C TYR A 8 20.58 -41.93 0.09
N THR A 9 20.60 -41.11 -0.96
CA THR A 9 20.36 -39.66 -0.86
C THR A 9 18.87 -39.42 -0.68
N LEU A 10 18.45 -39.10 0.55
CA LEU A 10 17.09 -38.63 0.86
C LEU A 10 16.96 -37.18 0.36
N LEU A 11 16.30 -36.99 -0.78
CA LEU A 11 15.96 -35.69 -1.33
C LEU A 11 14.79 -35.10 -0.52
N VAL A 12 15.09 -34.28 0.48
CA VAL A 12 14.08 -33.47 1.19
C VAL A 12 13.67 -32.34 0.25
N ALA A 13 12.51 -32.47 -0.40
CA ALA A 13 11.89 -31.36 -1.11
C ALA A 13 11.39 -30.35 -0.08
N ALA A 14 12.18 -29.29 0.16
CA ALA A 14 11.70 -28.13 0.89
C ALA A 14 10.61 -27.47 0.04
N ALA A 15 9.34 -27.57 0.46
CA ALA A 15 8.27 -26.80 -0.15
C ALA A 15 8.54 -25.32 0.16
N THR A 16 8.98 -24.56 -0.83
CA THR A 16 9.06 -23.11 -0.74
C THR A 16 7.63 -22.58 -0.59
N VAL A 17 7.31 -22.04 0.58
CA VAL A 17 6.07 -21.27 0.77
C VAL A 17 6.21 -19.98 -0.03
N THR A 18 5.73 -19.99 -1.27
CA THR A 18 5.65 -18.76 -2.08
C THR A 18 4.55 -17.89 -1.51
N ASN A 19 4.90 -16.81 -0.80
CA ASN A 19 3.91 -15.82 -0.40
C ASN A 19 3.45 -15.06 -1.65
N ALA A 20 2.18 -15.20 -1.99
CA ALA A 20 1.60 -14.54 -3.16
C ALA A 20 1.28 -13.05 -2.91
N HIS A 21 1.07 -12.71 -1.64
CA HIS A 21 0.54 -11.44 -1.19
C HIS A 21 1.65 -10.45 -0.85
N ASN A 22 1.38 -9.15 -0.94
CA ASN A 22 2.41 -8.12 -0.84
C ASN A 22 1.98 -6.91 -0.01
N ILE A 23 2.95 -6.13 0.48
CA ILE A 23 2.73 -4.88 1.21
C ILE A 23 3.78 -3.84 0.79
N VAL A 24 3.49 -2.56 1.01
CA VAL A 24 4.51 -1.52 0.95
C VAL A 24 5.43 -1.67 2.15
N THR A 25 6.74 -1.74 1.90
CA THR A 25 7.76 -1.90 2.96
C THR A 25 8.67 -0.69 3.09
N HIS A 26 8.91 0.00 1.98
CA HIS A 26 9.77 1.17 1.91
C HIS A 26 9.16 2.21 0.99
N PHE A 27 9.44 3.46 1.31
CA PHE A 27 9.15 4.62 0.50
C PHE A 27 10.46 5.22 0.01
N HIS A 28 10.52 5.58 -1.26
CA HIS A 28 11.72 6.14 -1.88
C HIS A 28 11.49 7.61 -2.18
N VAL A 29 12.45 8.47 -1.83
CA VAL A 29 12.49 9.87 -2.26
C VAL A 29 13.77 10.08 -3.07
N ASN A 30 13.63 10.40 -4.35
CA ASN A 30 14.72 10.53 -5.31
C ASN A 30 15.69 9.33 -5.27
N GLY A 31 15.11 8.13 -5.21
CA GLY A 31 15.84 6.85 -5.19
C GLY A 31 16.44 6.43 -3.84
N LYS A 32 16.23 7.22 -2.77
CA LYS A 32 16.65 6.85 -1.42
C LYS A 32 15.50 6.21 -0.65
N ALA A 33 15.66 4.93 -0.29
CA ALA A 33 14.68 4.17 0.49
C ALA A 33 14.63 4.63 1.95
N GLU A 34 13.42 4.71 2.50
CA GLU A 34 13.13 4.98 3.91
C GLU A 34 11.92 4.14 4.33
N GLN A 35 12.06 3.44 5.45
CA GLN A 35 10.97 2.65 6.04
C GLN A 35 10.28 3.42 7.17
N SER A 36 10.99 4.32 7.85
CA SER A 36 10.48 4.98 9.06
C SER A 36 9.21 5.80 8.82
N CYS A 37 8.93 6.21 7.58
CA CYS A 37 7.72 6.94 7.23
C CYS A 37 6.58 6.06 6.68
N VAL A 38 6.76 4.74 6.59
CA VAL A 38 5.75 3.80 6.11
C VAL A 38 4.91 3.32 7.31
N ASN A 39 3.58 3.34 7.16
CA ASN A 39 2.69 2.64 8.08
C ASN A 39 2.55 1.19 7.61
N LEU A 40 3.11 0.25 8.37
CA LEU A 40 3.18 -1.15 7.98
C LEU A 40 1.95 -1.92 8.47
N PRO A 41 1.31 -2.72 7.60
CA PRO A 41 0.25 -3.63 8.02
C PRO A 41 0.81 -4.83 8.82
N PRO A 42 -0.04 -5.48 9.63
CA PRO A 42 0.38 -6.61 10.48
C PRO A 42 0.65 -7.90 9.70
N ASN A 43 0.19 -7.98 8.44
CA ASN A 43 0.35 -9.13 7.56
C ASN A 43 0.22 -8.68 6.11
N THR A 44 0.42 -9.61 5.18
CA THR A 44 0.34 -9.33 3.74
C THR A 44 -1.05 -9.50 3.14
N ASN A 45 -2.08 -9.85 3.93
CA ASN A 45 -3.39 -10.18 3.38
C ASN A 45 -4.01 -9.00 2.61
N PRO A 46 -4.80 -9.27 1.57
CA PRO A 46 -5.44 -8.24 0.80
C PRO A 46 -6.69 -7.72 1.53
N ILE A 47 -7.11 -6.52 1.16
CA ILE A 47 -8.44 -6.00 1.50
C ILE A 47 -9.38 -6.41 0.36
N THR A 48 -10.45 -7.13 0.71
CA THR A 48 -11.48 -7.56 -0.25
C THR A 48 -12.81 -6.83 -0.05
N ASP A 49 -13.11 -6.40 1.17
CA ASP A 49 -14.28 -5.56 1.44
C ASP A 49 -14.01 -4.10 1.02
N ILE A 50 -14.55 -3.73 -0.14
CA ILE A 50 -14.42 -2.38 -0.71
C ILE A 50 -15.11 -1.28 0.13
N GLN A 51 -15.93 -1.64 1.12
CA GLN A 51 -16.54 -0.69 2.06
C GLN A 51 -15.75 -0.57 3.37
N SER A 52 -14.70 -1.37 3.57
CA SER A 52 -13.87 -1.32 4.76
C SER A 52 -13.11 0.01 4.85
N GLN A 53 -13.02 0.58 6.05
CA GLN A 53 -12.17 1.73 6.33
C GLN A 53 -10.68 1.45 6.04
N GLN A 54 -10.28 0.17 6.09
CA GLN A 54 -8.93 -0.25 5.74
C GLN A 54 -8.58 0.02 4.27
N MET A 55 -9.56 0.27 3.39
CA MET A 55 -9.29 0.70 2.01
C MET A 55 -8.43 1.97 1.95
N ALA A 56 -8.49 2.84 2.97
CA ALA A 56 -7.69 4.07 3.00
C ALA A 56 -6.19 3.77 3.19
N CYS A 57 -5.81 3.13 4.30
CA CYS A 57 -4.41 2.95 4.67
C CYS A 57 -4.04 1.54 5.18
N ASN A 58 -4.88 0.54 4.93
CA ASN A 58 -4.80 -0.80 5.52
C ASN A 58 -4.96 -0.77 7.05
N ALA A 59 -5.01 -1.93 7.69
CA ALA A 59 -4.82 -2.03 9.14
C ALA A 59 -3.38 -1.62 9.47
N ILE A 60 -3.18 -0.76 10.48
CA ILE A 60 -1.84 -0.34 10.90
C ILE A 60 -1.35 -1.27 12.01
N GLY A 61 -0.39 -2.14 11.67
CA GLY A 61 0.28 -3.01 12.64
C GLY A 61 1.48 -2.33 13.29
N THR A 62 2.24 -1.55 12.51
CA THR A 62 3.33 -0.69 13.00
C THR A 62 3.20 0.69 12.37
N ALA A 63 2.98 1.70 13.21
CA ALA A 63 2.86 3.07 12.76
C ALA A 63 4.21 3.62 12.26
N ALA A 64 4.13 4.59 11.35
CA ALA A 64 5.29 5.38 10.93
C ALA A 64 5.93 6.06 12.16
N LYS A 65 7.28 6.07 12.18
CA LYS A 65 8.11 6.68 13.23
C LYS A 65 8.54 8.10 12.89
N SER A 66 8.49 8.49 11.61
CA SER A 66 8.84 9.85 11.16
C SER A 66 8.06 10.25 9.90
N LYS A 67 8.12 11.54 9.55
CA LYS A 67 7.61 12.07 8.28
C LYS A 67 8.73 12.10 7.26
N CYS A 68 8.53 11.55 6.08
CA CYS A 68 9.47 11.74 4.99
C CYS A 68 9.35 13.17 4.45
N ALA A 69 10.47 13.89 4.36
CA ALA A 69 10.51 15.21 3.75
C ALA A 69 10.53 15.07 2.23
N VAL A 70 9.55 15.68 1.56
CA VAL A 70 9.39 15.62 0.12
C VAL A 70 9.21 17.04 -0.44
N LYS A 71 9.75 17.30 -1.62
CA LYS A 71 9.51 18.53 -2.36
C LYS A 71 8.52 18.26 -3.49
N ALA A 72 7.70 19.25 -3.80
CA ALA A 72 6.93 19.23 -5.01
C ALA A 72 7.90 19.11 -6.22
N GLY A 73 7.61 18.19 -7.14
CA GLY A 73 8.50 17.79 -8.22
C GLY A 73 9.49 16.66 -7.90
N ASP A 74 9.63 16.23 -6.64
CA ASP A 74 10.45 15.05 -6.31
C ASP A 74 9.88 13.79 -6.94
N SER A 75 10.77 12.88 -7.33
CA SER A 75 10.42 11.52 -7.67
C SER A 75 10.21 10.72 -6.38
N VAL A 76 9.06 10.08 -6.24
CA VAL A 76 8.74 9.21 -5.11
C VAL A 76 8.40 7.81 -5.60
N ALA A 77 8.69 6.77 -4.81
CA ALA A 77 8.31 5.42 -5.18
C ALA A 77 7.92 4.54 -4.00
N PHE A 78 6.97 3.63 -4.21
CA PHE A 78 6.48 2.69 -3.21
C PHE A 78 7.01 1.29 -3.49
N GLU A 79 7.73 0.72 -2.53
CA GLU A 79 8.33 -0.59 -2.68
C GLU A 79 7.45 -1.70 -2.12
N TRP A 80 6.86 -2.47 -3.03
CA TRP A 80 6.00 -3.62 -2.72
C TRP A 80 6.84 -4.87 -2.50
N ARG A 81 6.58 -5.58 -1.40
CA ARG A 81 7.26 -6.84 -1.08
C ARG A 81 6.32 -7.90 -0.51
N THR A 82 6.61 -9.17 -0.83
CA THR A 82 5.89 -10.33 -0.27
C THR A 82 6.44 -10.83 1.07
N ASP A 83 7.65 -10.40 1.44
CA ASP A 83 8.24 -10.63 2.77
C ASP A 83 8.94 -9.36 3.24
N PHE A 84 8.40 -8.67 4.23
CA PHE A 84 8.96 -7.40 4.69
C PHE A 84 10.28 -7.51 5.46
N ASN A 85 10.78 -8.72 5.70
CA ASN A 85 12.04 -8.96 6.41
C ASN A 85 13.24 -9.10 5.49
N ILE A 86 13.04 -9.17 4.17
CA ILE A 86 14.13 -9.34 3.20
C ILE A 86 14.47 -7.97 2.59
N PRO A 87 15.75 -7.56 2.58
CA PRO A 87 16.17 -6.31 1.94
C PRO A 87 15.96 -6.34 0.41
N PRO A 88 15.68 -5.17 -0.22
CA PRO A 88 15.41 -5.06 -1.65
C PRO A 88 16.42 -5.74 -2.58
N ALA A 89 17.71 -5.66 -2.21
CA ALA A 89 18.83 -6.17 -2.99
C ALA A 89 19.09 -7.68 -2.83
N GLU A 90 18.42 -8.33 -1.88
CA GLU A 90 18.69 -9.72 -1.48
C GLU A 90 17.60 -10.69 -1.94
N TYR A 91 16.59 -10.22 -2.66
CA TYR A 91 15.50 -11.09 -3.08
C TYR A 91 15.95 -12.11 -4.14
N PRO A 92 15.52 -13.38 -3.98
CA PRO A 92 15.91 -14.44 -4.90
C PRO A 92 15.28 -14.24 -6.28
N LEU A 93 15.97 -14.76 -7.29
CA LEU A 93 15.36 -14.99 -8.60
C LEU A 93 14.69 -16.37 -8.61
N ASN A 94 13.61 -16.51 -9.36
CA ASN A 94 13.05 -17.83 -9.66
C ASN A 94 13.98 -18.59 -10.63
N PRO A 95 13.77 -19.90 -10.86
CA PRO A 95 14.62 -20.69 -11.75
C PRO A 95 14.73 -20.15 -13.19
N ASN A 96 13.80 -19.28 -13.61
CA ASN A 96 13.81 -18.61 -14.92
C ASN A 96 14.55 -17.27 -14.89
N GLY A 97 15.18 -16.90 -13.77
CA GLY A 97 15.90 -15.64 -13.61
C GLY A 97 14.99 -14.43 -13.36
N GLU A 98 13.69 -14.62 -13.10
CA GLU A 98 12.81 -13.50 -12.77
C GLU A 98 12.86 -13.18 -11.27
N PRO A 99 12.83 -11.88 -10.89
CA PRO A 99 12.75 -11.47 -9.49
C PRO A 99 11.54 -12.08 -8.79
N ILE A 100 11.77 -12.69 -7.62
CA ILE A 100 10.74 -13.07 -6.68
C ILE A 100 10.59 -11.94 -5.67
N GLY A 101 9.37 -11.73 -5.16
CA GLY A 101 9.20 -11.01 -3.91
C GLY A 101 8.57 -9.64 -4.03
N VAL A 102 8.11 -9.21 -5.21
CA VAL A 102 7.23 -8.02 -5.34
C VAL A 102 5.77 -8.41 -5.16
N THR A 103 5.28 -9.34 -5.98
CA THR A 103 3.93 -9.93 -5.93
C THR A 103 3.93 -11.23 -6.74
N ASP A 104 2.90 -12.08 -6.60
CA ASP A 104 2.78 -13.31 -7.39
C ASP A 104 2.53 -13.05 -8.88
N VAL A 105 2.84 -14.05 -9.71
CA VAL A 105 2.55 -14.02 -11.14
C VAL A 105 1.05 -13.93 -11.45
N SER A 106 0.19 -14.48 -10.59
CA SER A 106 -1.27 -14.41 -10.74
C SER A 106 -1.85 -13.02 -10.41
N HIS A 107 -1.11 -12.19 -9.69
CA HIS A 107 -1.58 -10.92 -9.13
C HIS A 107 -1.47 -9.78 -10.15
N GLU A 108 -2.02 -9.99 -11.34
CA GLU A 108 -2.04 -9.01 -12.41
C GLU A 108 -3.11 -7.93 -12.14
N GLY A 109 -2.75 -6.67 -12.30
CA GLY A 109 -3.70 -5.56 -12.24
C GLY A 109 -3.04 -4.18 -12.13
N PRO A 110 -3.86 -3.11 -12.09
CA PRO A 110 -3.37 -1.74 -12.11
C PRO A 110 -2.79 -1.30 -10.77
N CYS A 111 -2.00 -0.22 -10.82
CA CYS A 111 -1.53 0.51 -9.65
C CYS A 111 -2.02 1.96 -9.68
N ALA A 112 -2.19 2.55 -8.51
CA ALA A 112 -2.55 3.96 -8.38
C ALA A 112 -1.88 4.57 -7.14
N LEU A 113 -1.54 5.86 -7.23
CA LEU A 113 -1.13 6.67 -6.09
C LEU A 113 -2.14 7.77 -5.82
N TYR A 114 -2.48 7.93 -4.56
CA TYR A 114 -3.34 8.99 -4.06
C TYR A 114 -2.61 9.82 -3.01
N ALA A 115 -3.04 11.05 -2.84
CA ALA A 115 -2.62 11.92 -1.75
C ALA A 115 -3.86 12.44 -1.02
N LYS A 116 -3.72 12.64 0.29
CA LYS A 116 -4.70 13.32 1.13
C LYS A 116 -3.96 14.29 2.03
N LYS A 117 -4.35 15.58 1.97
CA LYS A 117 -3.80 16.59 2.87
C LYS A 117 -4.36 16.33 4.27
N VAL A 118 -3.49 16.39 5.27
CA VAL A 118 -3.87 16.12 6.66
C VAL A 118 -3.23 17.12 7.61
N SER A 119 -3.72 17.18 8.85
CA SER A 119 -3.16 18.04 9.89
C SER A 119 -1.82 17.52 10.41
N ASN A 120 -1.72 16.21 10.63
CA ASN A 120 -0.50 15.54 11.06
C ASN A 120 -0.38 14.16 10.42
N SER A 121 0.51 14.03 9.45
CA SER A 121 0.71 12.79 8.70
C SER A 121 1.20 11.60 9.53
N LEU A 122 1.75 11.83 10.74
CA LEU A 122 2.15 10.75 11.65
C LEU A 122 0.98 10.12 12.39
N ASP A 123 -0.03 10.91 12.75
CA ASP A 123 -1.12 10.48 13.63
C ASP A 123 -2.39 10.12 12.84
N ASP A 124 -2.56 10.70 11.64
CA ASP A 124 -3.82 10.67 10.91
C ASP A 124 -4.01 9.39 10.05
N ALA A 125 -3.04 8.47 10.00
CA ALA A 125 -3.08 7.29 9.13
C ALA A 125 -4.19 6.29 9.51
N SER A 126 -4.44 6.07 10.80
CA SER A 126 -5.50 5.16 11.29
C SER A 126 -6.91 5.76 11.12
N ALA A 127 -7.00 7.09 11.00
CA ALA A 127 -8.24 7.85 10.79
C ALA A 127 -8.39 8.34 9.33
N ALA A 128 -7.58 7.82 8.40
CA ALA A 128 -7.47 8.37 7.06
C ALA A 128 -8.70 8.11 6.16
N ALA A 129 -9.63 7.26 6.59
CA ALA A 129 -10.86 6.95 5.86
C ALA A 129 -11.74 8.20 5.64
N GLY A 130 -12.54 8.17 4.58
CA GLY A 130 -13.43 9.27 4.19
C GLY A 130 -12.85 10.17 3.10
N ASP A 131 -13.34 11.40 3.04
CA ASP A 131 -13.09 12.37 1.96
C ASP A 131 -11.65 12.91 1.92
N GLY A 132 -11.33 13.66 0.86
CA GLY A 132 -10.08 14.42 0.71
C GLY A 132 -8.97 13.67 -0.03
N TRP A 133 -9.23 12.46 -0.52
CA TRP A 133 -8.26 11.74 -1.36
C TRP A 133 -8.38 12.20 -2.80
N PHE A 134 -7.24 12.42 -3.45
CA PHE A 134 -7.19 12.63 -4.89
C PHE A 134 -6.05 11.82 -5.50
N LYS A 135 -6.23 11.40 -6.74
CA LYS A 135 -5.24 10.59 -7.43
C LYS A 135 -4.11 11.49 -7.97
N ILE A 136 -2.86 11.08 -7.81
CA ILE A 136 -1.69 11.77 -8.36
C ILE A 136 -0.99 10.98 -9.46
N ALA A 137 -1.17 9.66 -9.51
CA ALA A 137 -0.66 8.80 -10.57
C ALA A 137 -1.52 7.56 -10.75
N GLU A 138 -1.56 7.04 -11.97
CA GLU A 138 -2.07 5.70 -12.28
C GLU A 138 -1.17 5.00 -13.28
N ASP A 139 -1.09 3.68 -13.16
CA ASP A 139 -0.50 2.82 -14.15
C ASP A 139 -1.39 1.58 -14.32
N GLY A 140 -2.04 1.48 -15.47
CA GLY A 140 -3.01 0.43 -15.78
C GLY A 140 -2.44 -0.65 -16.68
N LEU A 141 -3.22 -1.00 -17.70
CA LEU A 141 -2.78 -1.85 -18.80
C LEU A 141 -2.05 -0.98 -19.84
N ASP A 142 -0.80 -1.31 -20.14
CA ASP A 142 0.00 -0.54 -21.10
C ASP A 142 -0.33 -0.88 -22.57
N GLN A 143 0.36 -0.20 -23.48
CA GLN A 143 0.25 -0.42 -24.92
C GLN A 143 0.68 -1.82 -25.39
N ASN A 144 1.42 -2.57 -24.56
CA ASN A 144 1.85 -3.93 -24.84
C ASN A 144 0.89 -4.96 -24.21
N GLY A 145 -0.19 -4.53 -23.54
CA GLY A 145 -1.12 -5.43 -22.90
C GLY A 145 -0.60 -6.03 -21.60
N VAL A 146 0.31 -5.34 -20.91
CA VAL A 146 0.87 -5.76 -19.63
C VAL A 146 0.32 -4.87 -18.52
N PHE A 147 0.06 -5.41 -17.34
CA PHE A 147 -0.39 -4.65 -16.17
C PHE A 147 0.77 -4.08 -15.35
N CYS A 148 0.51 -3.00 -14.60
CA CYS A 148 1.50 -2.38 -13.71
C CYS A 148 2.16 -3.39 -12.77
N SER A 149 1.37 -4.19 -12.04
CA SER A 149 1.92 -5.16 -11.09
C SER A 149 2.89 -6.16 -11.74
N THR A 150 2.62 -6.56 -13.00
CA THR A 150 3.51 -7.43 -13.77
C THR A 150 4.80 -6.73 -14.16
N ARG A 151 4.73 -5.45 -14.58
CA ARG A 151 5.94 -4.65 -14.86
C ARG A 151 6.81 -4.50 -13.62
N LEU A 152 6.22 -4.12 -12.48
CA LEU A 152 6.95 -3.98 -11.21
C LEU A 152 7.63 -5.28 -10.79
N ARG A 153 6.90 -6.40 -10.86
CA ARG A 153 7.43 -7.74 -10.56
C ARG A 153 8.62 -8.10 -11.44
N LYS A 154 8.47 -7.98 -12.77
CA LYS A 154 9.53 -8.33 -13.71
C LYS A 154 10.77 -7.43 -13.59
N ALA A 155 10.57 -6.16 -13.25
CA ALA A 155 11.65 -5.19 -13.09
C ALA A 155 12.29 -5.20 -11.69
N ASN A 156 11.71 -5.91 -10.73
CA ASN A 156 12.05 -5.77 -9.29
C ASN A 156 12.04 -4.30 -8.82
N ALA A 157 11.12 -3.50 -9.33
CA ALA A 157 11.16 -2.05 -9.19
C ALA A 157 10.02 -1.54 -8.28
N PRO A 158 10.26 -0.45 -7.51
CA PRO A 158 9.20 0.22 -6.79
C PRO A 158 8.26 0.96 -7.76
N TYR A 159 7.02 1.18 -7.35
CA TYR A 159 6.05 1.95 -8.13
C TYR A 159 6.31 3.45 -7.99
N GLN A 160 6.84 4.07 -9.04
CA GLN A 160 7.30 5.46 -9.04
C GLN A 160 6.23 6.44 -9.55
N ALA A 161 6.19 7.64 -8.98
CA ALA A 161 5.54 8.82 -9.54
C ALA A 161 6.30 10.10 -9.18
N THR A 162 5.86 11.22 -9.73
CA THR A 162 6.36 12.55 -9.36
C THR A 162 5.34 13.24 -8.47
N ILE A 163 5.78 13.91 -7.40
CA ILE A 163 4.90 14.76 -6.61
C ILE A 163 4.47 15.97 -7.46
N PRO A 164 3.16 16.21 -7.65
CA PRO A 164 2.70 17.33 -8.45
C PRO A 164 3.20 18.68 -7.88
N THR A 165 3.71 19.56 -8.75
CA THR A 165 4.22 20.89 -8.37
C THR A 165 3.11 21.82 -7.90
N SER A 166 1.87 21.56 -8.32
CA SER A 166 0.70 22.35 -7.95
C SER A 166 0.20 22.13 -6.52
N LEU A 167 0.71 21.11 -5.80
CA LEU A 167 0.24 20.82 -4.45
C LEU A 167 0.57 21.94 -3.46
N ALA A 168 -0.31 22.15 -2.49
CA ALA A 168 -0.01 23.06 -1.39
C ALA A 168 1.05 22.44 -0.44
N PRO A 169 2.02 23.20 0.07
CA PRO A 169 2.92 22.72 1.13
C PRO A 169 2.17 22.25 2.37
N GLY A 170 2.73 21.29 3.11
CA GLY A 170 2.21 20.79 4.39
C GLY A 170 2.20 19.27 4.45
N ASP A 171 1.47 18.73 5.43
CA ASP A 171 1.42 17.31 5.70
C ASP A 171 0.43 16.57 4.79
N TYR A 172 0.85 15.40 4.32
CA TYR A 172 0.05 14.51 3.49
C TYR A 172 0.23 13.05 3.92
N LEU A 173 -0.84 12.28 3.75
CA LEU A 173 -0.73 10.83 3.57
C LEU A 173 -0.64 10.55 2.08
N LEU A 174 0.42 9.83 1.67
CA LEU A 174 0.51 9.26 0.33
C LEU A 174 0.10 7.80 0.39
N ARG A 175 -0.83 7.39 -0.46
CA ARG A 175 -1.38 6.04 -0.51
C ARG A 175 -1.03 5.40 -1.83
N ALA A 176 -0.35 4.25 -1.79
CA ALA A 176 -0.21 3.39 -2.94
C ALA A 176 -1.23 2.26 -2.90
N GLU A 177 -1.74 1.92 -4.07
CA GLU A 177 -2.70 0.85 -4.28
C GLU A 177 -2.22 -0.04 -5.42
N MET A 178 -2.23 -1.35 -5.19
CA MET A 178 -2.15 -2.37 -6.21
C MET A 178 -3.44 -3.17 -6.15
N LEU A 179 -4.27 -3.02 -7.19
CA LEU A 179 -5.48 -3.81 -7.37
C LEU A 179 -5.10 -5.05 -8.19
N THR A 180 -5.42 -6.23 -7.69
CA THR A 180 -5.11 -7.50 -8.36
C THR A 180 -6.40 -8.22 -8.71
N LEU A 181 -6.42 -8.81 -9.91
CA LEU A 181 -7.63 -9.21 -10.61
C LEU A 181 -7.77 -10.73 -10.76
N ASN A 182 -6.96 -11.51 -10.04
CA ASN A 182 -7.01 -12.98 -10.04
C ASN A 182 -8.38 -13.54 -9.68
N ASN A 183 -9.16 -12.79 -8.90
CA ASN A 183 -10.48 -13.16 -8.42
C ASN A 183 -11.54 -12.12 -8.84
N ALA A 184 -11.37 -11.48 -10.00
CA ALA A 184 -12.20 -10.35 -10.45
C ALA A 184 -13.13 -10.66 -11.65
N GLY A 185 -13.36 -11.93 -12.00
CA GLY A 185 -14.20 -12.32 -13.13
C GLY A 185 -15.68 -11.91 -12.99
N SER A 186 -16.48 -12.12 -14.04
CA SER A 186 -17.92 -11.74 -14.04
C SER A 186 -18.76 -12.41 -12.95
N TYR A 187 -18.31 -13.56 -12.44
CA TYR A 187 -18.96 -14.29 -11.33
C TYR A 187 -18.56 -13.76 -9.94
N SER A 188 -17.54 -12.91 -9.86
CA SER A 188 -16.92 -12.42 -8.62
C SER A 188 -17.68 -11.25 -7.99
N ILE A 189 -18.65 -10.66 -8.69
CA ILE A 189 -19.36 -9.46 -8.24
C ILE A 189 -20.56 -9.87 -7.38
N GLY A 190 -20.30 -10.14 -6.09
CA GLY A 190 -21.28 -10.60 -5.12
C GLY A 190 -21.18 -12.07 -4.70
N GLY A 191 -20.14 -12.79 -5.15
CA GLY A 191 -19.82 -14.18 -4.77
C GLY A 191 -18.65 -14.30 -3.77
N GLU A 192 -18.11 -15.51 -3.61
CA GLU A 192 -17.01 -15.84 -2.68
C GLU A 192 -15.64 -15.22 -3.08
N GLU A 193 -15.48 -14.82 -4.33
CA GLU A 193 -14.23 -14.31 -4.90
C GLU A 193 -14.38 -12.82 -5.22
N GLN A 194 -13.51 -11.96 -4.68
CA GLN A 194 -13.50 -10.52 -4.92
C GLN A 194 -12.10 -10.08 -5.39
N PRO A 195 -11.99 -9.00 -6.19
CA PRO A 195 -10.70 -8.38 -6.45
C PRO A 195 -9.98 -8.04 -5.15
N GLN A 196 -8.66 -8.12 -5.18
CA GLN A 196 -7.83 -7.97 -3.98
C GLN A 196 -7.09 -6.64 -4.04
N PHE A 197 -7.30 -5.79 -3.04
CA PHE A 197 -6.61 -4.52 -2.88
C PHE A 197 -5.45 -4.68 -1.91
N TYR A 198 -4.25 -4.36 -2.39
CA TYR A 198 -3.08 -4.14 -1.55
C TYR A 198 -2.87 -2.63 -1.43
N VAL A 199 -2.80 -2.14 -0.20
CA VAL A 199 -2.76 -0.70 0.08
C VAL A 199 -1.67 -0.43 1.12
N GLY A 200 -0.91 0.64 0.92
CA GLY A 200 0.07 1.13 1.90
C GLY A 200 0.08 2.66 1.96
N CYS A 201 0.20 3.21 3.17
CA CYS A 201 0.25 4.65 3.41
C CYS A 201 1.60 5.09 3.98
N VAL A 202 2.04 6.27 3.54
CA VAL A 202 3.29 6.90 3.95
C VAL A 202 3.00 8.29 4.51
N ALA A 203 3.60 8.60 5.65
CA ALA A 203 3.55 9.91 6.29
C ALA A 203 4.58 10.85 5.66
N VAL A 204 4.16 11.95 5.04
CA VAL A 204 5.08 12.91 4.41
C VAL A 204 4.76 14.36 4.78
N THR A 205 5.80 15.19 4.73
CA THR A 205 5.65 16.66 4.68
C THR A 205 6.14 17.12 3.32
N ILE A 206 5.24 17.72 2.53
CA ILE A 206 5.53 18.27 1.20
C ILE A 206 5.88 19.75 1.32
N SER A 207 6.92 20.18 0.62
CA SER A 207 7.35 21.59 0.54
C SER A 207 7.47 22.07 -0.91
N GLY A 208 7.47 23.39 -1.12
CA GLY A 208 7.84 24.01 -2.40
C GLY A 208 6.79 24.00 -3.51
N GLY A 209 5.57 23.48 -3.27
CA GLY A 209 4.49 23.56 -4.25
C GLY A 209 3.75 24.89 -4.23
N ASP A 210 3.07 25.23 -5.33
CA ASP A 210 2.49 26.56 -5.57
C ASP A 210 1.03 26.72 -5.11
N SER A 211 0.42 25.65 -4.58
CA SER A 211 -0.98 25.62 -4.12
C SER A 211 -2.04 25.86 -5.20
N SER A 212 -1.70 25.70 -6.48
CA SER A 212 -2.63 25.88 -7.60
C SER A 212 -3.52 24.67 -7.89
N ALA A 213 -3.24 23.49 -7.31
CA ALA A 213 -3.91 22.23 -7.59
C ALA A 213 -5.45 22.34 -7.62
N LYS A 214 -6.06 21.66 -8.59
CA LYS A 214 -7.52 21.49 -8.73
C LYS A 214 -7.80 20.01 -8.89
N ALA A 215 -7.80 19.30 -7.76
CA ALA A 215 -7.93 17.86 -7.74
C ALA A 215 -9.41 17.45 -7.69
N GLN A 216 -9.75 16.36 -8.39
CA GLN A 216 -11.01 15.67 -8.17
C GLN A 216 -10.87 14.80 -6.92
N GLU A 217 -11.43 15.29 -5.81
CA GLU A 217 -11.42 14.55 -4.56
C GLU A 217 -12.49 13.45 -4.54
N VAL A 218 -12.20 12.37 -3.82
CA VAL A 218 -13.07 11.22 -3.58
C VAL A 218 -12.93 10.74 -2.13
N SER A 219 -13.92 9.98 -1.68
CA SER A 219 -13.86 9.24 -0.42
C SER A 219 -13.18 7.88 -0.62
N ILE A 220 -12.31 7.50 0.31
CA ILE A 220 -11.80 6.12 0.41
C ILE A 220 -12.11 5.59 1.81
N PRO A 221 -12.94 4.54 1.97
CA PRO A 221 -13.71 3.84 0.93
C PRO A 221 -14.80 4.74 0.29
N GLY A 222 -15.32 4.33 -0.87
CA GLY A 222 -16.44 5.00 -1.57
C GLY A 222 -16.20 5.26 -3.06
N TYR A 223 -14.95 5.42 -3.48
CA TYR A 223 -14.59 5.73 -4.87
C TYR A 223 -14.81 4.57 -5.87
N VAL A 224 -15.02 3.35 -5.38
CA VAL A 224 -15.39 2.16 -6.17
C VAL A 224 -16.68 1.55 -5.66
N THR A 225 -17.40 0.90 -6.56
CA THR A 225 -18.56 0.07 -6.26
C THR A 225 -18.34 -1.33 -6.81
N LYS A 226 -19.19 -2.26 -6.41
CA LYS A 226 -19.24 -3.60 -7.01
C LYS A 226 -19.50 -3.56 -8.52
N GLN A 227 -19.97 -2.46 -9.09
CA GLN A 227 -20.22 -2.34 -10.54
C GLN A 227 -19.12 -1.55 -11.26
N THR A 228 -18.07 -1.10 -10.56
CA THR A 228 -16.94 -0.42 -11.20
C THR A 228 -16.34 -1.35 -12.27
N PRO A 229 -16.32 -0.96 -13.56
CA PRO A 229 -15.92 -1.86 -14.64
C PRO A 229 -14.53 -2.48 -14.46
N GLY A 230 -13.57 -1.76 -13.89
CA GLY A 230 -12.22 -2.29 -13.64
C GLY A 230 -12.12 -3.30 -12.50
N LEU A 231 -13.19 -3.51 -11.74
CA LEU A 231 -13.32 -4.59 -10.75
C LEU A 231 -13.97 -5.85 -11.36
N ILE A 232 -14.43 -5.77 -12.62
CA ILE A 232 -15.02 -6.88 -13.40
C ILE A 232 -14.09 -7.20 -14.56
N TRP A 233 -13.11 -8.04 -14.32
CA TRP A 233 -12.08 -8.36 -15.30
C TRP A 233 -11.58 -9.81 -15.18
N ASP A 234 -11.66 -10.57 -16.27
CA ASP A 234 -11.14 -11.93 -16.34
C ASP A 234 -9.70 -11.91 -16.89
N ILE A 235 -8.71 -12.01 -16.00
CA ILE A 235 -7.30 -12.09 -16.40
C ILE A 235 -6.90 -13.46 -16.96
N TRP A 236 -7.69 -14.50 -16.72
CA TRP A 236 -7.37 -15.88 -17.06
C TRP A 236 -7.71 -16.21 -18.51
N ASN A 237 -8.81 -15.64 -19.01
CA ASN A 237 -9.30 -15.89 -20.36
C ASN A 237 -9.21 -14.67 -21.29
N GLY A 238 -8.72 -13.52 -20.81
CA GLY A 238 -8.69 -12.27 -21.56
C GLY A 238 -7.46 -12.04 -22.46
N LYS A 239 -6.45 -12.91 -22.40
CA LYS A 239 -5.20 -12.76 -23.17
C LYS A 239 -5.36 -13.32 -24.59
N ASP A 240 -4.73 -12.65 -25.56
CA ASP A 240 -4.60 -13.20 -26.90
C ASP A 240 -3.75 -14.47 -26.86
N ALA A 241 -4.27 -15.57 -27.42
CA ALA A 241 -3.63 -16.88 -27.34
C ALA A 241 -2.28 -16.95 -28.08
N ASN A 242 -2.02 -16.04 -29.02
CA ASN A 242 -0.77 -15.99 -29.78
C ASN A 242 0.24 -14.99 -29.20
N ALA A 243 -0.24 -13.89 -28.60
CA ALA A 243 0.61 -12.84 -28.04
C ALA A 243 0.89 -13.00 -26.53
N GLY A 244 0.06 -13.75 -25.80
CA GLY A 244 0.19 -13.92 -24.36
C GLY A 244 -0.04 -12.63 -23.54
N SER A 245 -0.66 -11.61 -24.14
CA SER A 245 -0.95 -10.32 -23.53
C SER A 245 -2.40 -9.89 -23.78
N PHE A 246 -2.89 -8.92 -23.00
CA PHE A 246 -4.22 -8.36 -23.20
C PHE A 246 -4.24 -7.36 -24.35
N LYS A 247 -5.42 -7.08 -24.91
CA LYS A 247 -5.55 -6.02 -25.91
C LYS A 247 -5.24 -4.65 -25.29
N ALA A 248 -4.31 -3.90 -25.86
CA ALA A 248 -4.01 -2.54 -25.42
C ALA A 248 -5.28 -1.67 -25.32
N GLY A 249 -5.37 -0.91 -24.22
CA GLY A 249 -6.52 -0.03 -23.95
C GLY A 249 -7.84 -0.75 -23.65
N SER A 250 -7.84 -2.07 -23.44
CA SER A 250 -9.07 -2.81 -23.10
C SER A 250 -9.48 -2.65 -21.63
N TYR A 251 -8.53 -2.35 -20.74
CA TYR A 251 -8.80 -2.23 -19.31
C TYR A 251 -9.33 -0.83 -18.96
N PRO A 252 -10.51 -0.71 -18.31
CA PRO A 252 -11.08 0.57 -17.92
C PRO A 252 -10.35 1.16 -16.70
N ARG A 253 -10.23 2.50 -16.65
CA ARG A 253 -9.72 3.21 -15.48
C ARG A 253 -10.57 2.92 -14.23
N VAL A 254 -9.90 2.76 -13.09
CA VAL A 254 -10.53 2.66 -11.76
C VAL A 254 -10.33 3.98 -11.01
N GLY A 255 -11.41 4.56 -10.48
CA GLY A 255 -11.37 5.82 -9.72
C GLY A 255 -11.21 7.08 -10.57
N PRO A 256 -10.97 8.25 -9.92
CA PRO A 256 -10.86 9.54 -10.61
C PRO A 256 -9.64 9.60 -11.52
N ALA A 257 -9.59 10.57 -12.43
CA ALA A 257 -8.36 10.85 -13.17
C ALA A 257 -7.25 11.34 -12.22
N PRO A 258 -5.96 11.08 -12.53
CA PRO A 258 -4.86 11.75 -11.84
C PRO A 258 -4.99 13.28 -11.94
N LEU A 259 -4.52 13.98 -10.91
CA LEU A 259 -4.40 15.43 -10.91
C LEU A 259 -3.66 15.88 -12.17
N SER A 260 -4.29 16.76 -12.94
CA SER A 260 -3.68 17.38 -14.11
C SER A 260 -2.79 18.52 -13.64
N GLU A 261 -1.48 18.37 -13.82
CA GLU A 261 -0.57 19.50 -13.81
C GLU A 261 -0.81 20.24 -15.13
N GLY A 262 -1.38 21.44 -15.09
CA GLY A 262 -1.50 22.27 -16.29
C GLY A 262 -0.14 22.31 -16.96
N GLU A 263 -0.07 21.96 -18.26
CA GLU A 263 1.19 21.78 -18.99
C GLU A 263 2.16 22.90 -18.62
N SER A 264 3.15 22.55 -17.79
CA SER A 264 4.31 23.39 -17.59
C SER A 264 4.92 23.47 -18.97
N SER A 265 4.68 24.61 -19.63
CA SER A 265 5.27 24.90 -20.92
C SER A 265 6.77 24.82 -20.71
N SER A 266 7.35 23.67 -21.09
CA SER A 266 8.79 23.56 -21.27
C SER A 266 9.19 24.77 -22.10
N PRO A 267 10.15 25.59 -21.64
CA PRO A 267 10.68 26.62 -22.51
C PRO A 267 11.19 25.90 -23.77
N ALA A 268 10.64 26.26 -24.92
CA ALA A 268 11.10 25.77 -26.20
C ALA A 268 12.63 25.89 -26.25
N PRO A 269 13.36 24.90 -26.80
CA PRO A 269 14.81 24.99 -26.90
C PRO A 269 15.16 26.28 -27.63
N SER A 270 15.87 27.16 -26.92
CA SER A 270 16.26 28.46 -27.43
C SER A 270 17.09 28.27 -28.69
N ALA A 271 16.50 28.54 -29.85
CA ALA A 271 17.21 28.58 -31.11
C ALA A 271 18.21 29.73 -31.03
N ALA A 272 19.50 29.40 -31.08
CA ALA A 272 20.58 30.37 -31.16
C ALA A 272 20.36 31.29 -32.37
N SER A 273 20.32 32.60 -32.13
CA SER A 273 20.47 33.61 -33.18
C SER A 273 21.74 34.43 -32.95
N PRO A 274 22.45 34.81 -34.02
CA PRO A 274 23.82 35.29 -33.95
C PRO A 274 23.91 36.75 -33.50
N SER A 275 25.04 37.07 -32.89
CA SER A 275 25.42 38.40 -32.44
C SER A 275 25.58 39.40 -33.59
N LYS A 276 25.17 40.66 -33.34
CA LYS A 276 25.88 41.88 -33.76
C LYS A 276 25.21 43.16 -33.24
N GLY A 277 26.02 44.04 -32.66
CA GLY A 277 25.93 45.50 -32.84
C GLY A 277 25.21 46.32 -31.75
N SER A 278 25.98 46.91 -30.84
CA SER A 278 25.64 48.18 -30.16
C SER A 278 25.81 49.36 -31.14
N PRO A 279 25.15 50.54 -30.97
CA PRO A 279 25.60 51.49 -29.94
C PRO A 279 24.51 52.35 -29.24
N SER A 280 24.81 52.67 -27.98
CA SER A 280 24.68 53.93 -27.21
C SER A 280 23.60 54.99 -27.52
N GLY A 281 22.89 55.42 -26.45
CA GLY A 281 22.21 56.72 -26.37
C GLY A 281 21.37 56.91 -25.09
N LYS A 282 21.79 57.81 -24.18
CA LYS A 282 21.06 58.34 -23.01
C LYS A 282 20.64 59.79 -23.31
N PRO A 283 19.50 60.34 -22.82
CA PRO A 283 19.44 61.10 -21.53
C PRO A 283 18.12 60.84 -20.73
N SER A 284 18.11 60.75 -19.38
CA SER A 284 17.72 61.78 -18.36
C SER A 284 16.43 62.57 -18.70
N SER A 285 15.35 62.71 -17.88
CA SER A 285 15.30 63.19 -16.48
C SER A 285 13.90 63.15 -15.78
N LYS A 286 13.86 62.73 -14.49
CA LYS A 286 13.16 63.29 -13.27
C LYS A 286 11.59 63.34 -13.15
N PRO A 287 10.99 63.59 -11.94
CA PRO A 287 10.07 62.64 -11.27
C PRO A 287 8.77 63.26 -10.68
N SER A 288 7.83 62.44 -10.17
CA SER A 288 6.70 62.95 -9.34
C SER A 288 6.28 61.96 -8.24
N LYS A 289 6.22 62.46 -7.00
CA LYS A 289 5.60 61.92 -5.76
C LYS A 289 5.25 63.15 -4.88
N PRO A 290 4.44 63.13 -3.79
CA PRO A 290 3.35 62.25 -3.30
C PRO A 290 2.02 63.02 -3.09
N SER A 291 0.95 62.35 -2.63
CA SER A 291 -0.01 62.95 -1.68
C SER A 291 -0.84 61.90 -0.92
N SER A 292 -0.89 62.07 0.41
CA SER A 292 -1.87 61.60 1.41
C SER A 292 -2.28 62.88 2.21
N PRO A 293 -3.38 62.99 3.03
CA PRO A 293 -3.92 62.00 3.98
C PRO A 293 -5.47 61.95 4.20
N THR A 294 -5.91 60.92 4.96
CA THR A 294 -6.98 60.75 6.01
C THR A 294 -7.94 61.94 6.30
N PRO A 295 -9.26 61.79 6.64
CA PRO A 295 -9.76 61.05 7.83
C PRO A 295 -11.13 60.32 7.80
N ALA A 296 -11.38 59.57 8.89
CA ALA A 296 -12.60 58.84 9.28
C ALA A 296 -13.83 59.72 9.52
N PRO A 297 -15.07 59.15 9.61
CA PRO A 297 -15.67 58.95 10.95
C PRO A 297 -16.66 57.75 11.12
N GLU A 298 -16.82 57.39 12.40
CA GLU A 298 -17.97 56.90 13.22
C GLU A 298 -19.14 56.01 12.70
N THR A 299 -19.54 55.14 13.63
CA THR A 299 -20.61 54.10 13.72
C THR A 299 -22.05 54.64 13.70
N PRO A 300 -23.07 53.78 13.46
CA PRO A 300 -23.99 53.39 14.54
C PRO A 300 -24.47 51.90 14.54
N ALA A 301 -25.07 51.50 15.68
CA ALA A 301 -25.61 50.18 16.09
C ALA A 301 -26.92 49.74 15.37
N PRO A 302 -27.47 48.50 15.59
CA PRO A 302 -28.29 48.11 16.78
C PRO A 302 -27.93 46.72 17.38
N SER A 303 -28.11 46.40 18.69
CA SER A 303 -29.32 45.91 19.43
C SER A 303 -29.96 44.65 18.78
N GLU A 304 -30.26 43.51 19.43
CA GLU A 304 -30.41 43.09 20.85
C GLU A 304 -30.47 41.53 20.95
N GLY A 305 -30.22 41.00 22.17
CA GLY A 305 -30.74 39.74 22.77
C GLY A 305 -30.18 38.39 22.29
N SER A 306 -29.96 37.36 23.11
CA SER A 306 -30.17 37.11 24.55
C SER A 306 -29.28 35.90 24.90
N GLY A 307 -28.41 35.93 25.91
CA GLY A 307 -28.70 35.48 27.28
C GLY A 307 -28.13 34.06 27.51
N ASP A 308 -27.03 33.93 28.26
CA ASP A 308 -26.64 32.70 28.98
C ASP A 308 -25.47 33.00 29.94
N GLU A 309 -25.79 33.11 31.23
CA GLU A 309 -24.97 32.77 32.41
C GLU A 309 -26.00 32.13 33.38
N ASP A 310 -25.76 31.08 34.16
CA ASP A 310 -24.59 30.79 34.97
C ASP A 310 -24.67 29.34 35.48
N SER A 311 -23.50 28.90 35.93
CA SER A 311 -23.02 27.71 36.60
C SER A 311 -23.86 27.07 37.72
N GLY A 312 -23.52 25.80 37.99
CA GLY A 312 -23.90 25.04 39.19
C GLY A 312 -23.25 23.65 39.19
N SER A 313 -22.29 23.49 40.09
CA SER A 313 -21.34 22.38 40.31
C SER A 313 -21.90 21.14 41.04
N GLU A 314 -21.00 20.16 41.24
CA GLU A 314 -21.07 18.96 42.13
C GLU A 314 -21.64 17.69 41.45
N ASP A 315 -21.07 16.48 41.51
CA ASP A 315 -20.04 15.85 42.36
C ASP A 315 -19.42 14.60 41.68
N GLU A 316 -18.24 14.22 42.18
CA GLU A 316 -17.49 13.00 41.87
C GLU A 316 -18.23 11.68 42.17
N GLN A 317 -18.00 10.67 41.32
CA GLN A 317 -17.76 9.30 41.79
C GLN A 317 -16.99 8.49 40.74
N GLY A 318 -15.82 8.01 41.15
CA GLY A 318 -14.88 7.28 40.29
C GLY A 318 -15.28 5.83 40.03
N ASN A 319 -14.62 5.23 39.02
CA ASN A 319 -14.37 3.79 39.00
C ASN A 319 -13.16 3.48 38.10
N SER A 320 -12.10 2.91 38.68
CA SER A 320 -11.02 2.22 37.95
C SER A 320 -11.49 0.86 37.42
N PRO A 321 -10.84 0.30 36.38
CA PRO A 321 -10.72 -1.14 36.24
C PRO A 321 -9.29 -1.62 36.46
N ALA A 322 -9.22 -2.74 37.19
CA ALA A 322 -8.04 -3.40 37.69
C ALA A 322 -7.23 -4.14 36.63
N GLU A 323 -5.92 -4.18 36.89
CA GLU A 323 -4.89 -5.00 36.27
C GLU A 323 -5.04 -6.48 36.64
N SER A 324 -4.75 -7.40 35.71
CA SER A 324 -4.68 -8.85 35.98
C SER A 324 -3.31 -9.41 35.56
N PRO A 325 -2.71 -10.32 36.35
CA PRO A 325 -1.26 -10.55 36.36
C PRO A 325 -0.75 -11.63 35.39
N ALA A 326 0.55 -11.53 35.08
CA ALA A 326 1.34 -12.47 34.27
C ALA A 326 1.52 -13.86 34.93
N PRO A 327 1.66 -14.95 34.15
CA PRO A 327 1.99 -16.26 34.70
C PRO A 327 3.50 -16.48 34.83
N SER A 328 3.85 -17.18 35.91
CA SER A 328 5.19 -17.48 36.44
C SER A 328 5.84 -18.73 35.82
N GLU A 329 7.18 -18.68 35.67
CA GLU A 329 8.04 -19.77 35.21
C GLU A 329 8.21 -20.90 36.25
N LYS A 330 8.27 -22.15 35.79
CA LYS A 330 8.75 -23.32 36.55
C LYS A 330 9.84 -24.07 35.77
N PRO A 331 10.74 -24.81 36.46
CA PRO A 331 12.11 -25.06 36.00
C PRO A 331 12.26 -26.17 34.95
N ARG A 332 13.25 -25.97 34.08
CA ARG A 332 13.65 -26.79 32.91
C ARG A 332 14.14 -28.19 33.32
N GLN A 333 13.41 -29.24 32.93
CA GLN A 333 13.96 -30.61 32.86
C GLN A 333 14.72 -30.81 31.54
N LYS A 334 15.87 -31.47 31.61
CA LYS A 334 16.78 -31.76 30.48
C LYS A 334 16.25 -32.99 29.71
N GLN A 335 16.02 -32.87 28.40
CA GLN A 335 15.66 -33.99 27.50
C GLN A 335 16.72 -34.20 26.40
N PRO A 336 16.87 -35.43 25.88
CA PRO A 336 18.04 -35.86 25.10
C PRO A 336 18.03 -35.33 23.66
N ASP A 337 19.23 -35.14 23.12
CA ASP A 337 19.47 -34.73 21.74
C ASP A 337 18.91 -35.79 20.78
N ASN A 338 17.87 -35.41 20.02
CA ASN A 338 17.32 -36.01 18.77
C ASN A 338 15.79 -35.86 18.64
N VAL A 339 15.22 -34.72 19.02
CA VAL A 339 13.80 -34.38 18.74
C VAL A 339 13.76 -33.07 17.97
N VAL A 340 13.22 -33.10 16.75
CA VAL A 340 12.82 -31.88 16.02
C VAL A 340 11.40 -31.54 16.45
N VAL A 341 11.23 -30.43 17.17
CA VAL A 341 9.93 -29.89 17.55
C VAL A 341 9.45 -28.96 16.44
N VAL A 342 8.35 -29.31 15.78
CA VAL A 342 7.64 -28.38 14.88
C VAL A 342 6.46 -27.80 15.66
N THR A 343 6.61 -26.57 16.13
CA THR A 343 5.52 -25.85 16.82
C THR A 343 4.68 -25.12 15.79
N LYS A 344 3.41 -25.51 15.62
CA LYS A 344 2.41 -24.73 14.89
C LYS A 344 1.56 -23.98 15.91
N THR A 345 1.79 -22.68 16.09
CA THR A 345 0.91 -21.84 16.91
C THR A 345 -0.35 -21.55 16.11
N VAL A 346 -1.48 -22.13 16.53
CA VAL A 346 -2.81 -21.73 16.07
C VAL A 346 -3.52 -21.12 17.27
N TYR A 347 -3.88 -19.83 17.19
CA TYR A 347 -4.72 -19.20 18.19
C TYR A 347 -6.17 -19.61 17.94
N VAL A 348 -6.67 -20.56 18.73
CA VAL A 348 -8.11 -20.79 18.94
C VAL A 348 -8.34 -21.21 20.39
N ASN A 349 -9.23 -20.49 21.08
CA ASN A 349 -9.67 -20.79 22.44
C ASN A 349 -10.55 -22.07 22.45
N ALA A 350 -9.95 -23.25 22.63
CA ALA A 350 -10.59 -24.49 23.12
C ALA A 350 -9.51 -25.59 23.37
N PRO A 351 -9.73 -26.56 24.29
CA PRO A 351 -8.68 -27.49 24.73
C PRO A 351 -8.29 -28.49 23.65
N VAL A 352 -6.97 -28.71 23.50
CA VAL A 352 -6.36 -29.55 22.47
C VAL A 352 -6.31 -31.03 22.91
N GLU A 353 -6.95 -31.91 22.15
CA GLU A 353 -6.79 -33.36 22.24
C GLU A 353 -5.66 -33.80 21.30
N THR A 354 -4.66 -34.54 21.80
CA THR A 354 -3.49 -34.97 21.00
C THR A 354 -3.67 -36.41 20.54
N HIS A 355 -3.70 -36.64 19.22
CA HIS A 355 -3.72 -37.99 18.65
C HIS A 355 -2.37 -38.35 18.01
N TYR A 356 -1.87 -39.55 18.31
CA TYR A 356 -0.70 -40.14 17.64
C TYR A 356 -1.18 -41.14 16.57
N VAL A 357 -0.63 -41.04 15.35
CA VAL A 357 -0.87 -42.01 14.28
C VAL A 357 0.45 -42.71 13.97
N THR A 358 0.48 -44.02 14.15
CA THR A 358 1.59 -44.87 13.71
C THR A 358 1.23 -45.49 12.37
N VAL A 359 2.03 -45.26 11.34
CA VAL A 359 1.87 -45.92 10.02
C VAL A 359 2.97 -46.96 9.87
N SER A 360 2.61 -48.24 9.84
CA SER A 360 3.50 -49.30 9.35
C SER A 360 3.21 -49.56 7.88
N GLN A 361 4.24 -49.52 7.03
CA GLN A 361 4.15 -50.04 5.66
C GLN A 361 4.44 -51.54 5.70
N ASP A 362 3.48 -52.35 5.30
CA ASP A 362 3.72 -53.76 5.02
C ASP A 362 3.83 -53.97 3.50
N ALA A 363 5.00 -54.41 3.07
CA ALA A 363 5.32 -54.59 1.66
C ALA A 363 4.80 -55.95 1.18
N ARG A 364 3.52 -56.02 0.79
CA ARG A 364 2.98 -56.96 -0.22
C ARG A 364 1.49 -56.72 -0.45
N SER A 365 1.12 -56.73 -1.74
CA SER A 365 -0.24 -56.68 -2.33
C SER A 365 -0.88 -55.29 -2.51
N TRP A 366 -1.10 -54.97 -3.80
CA TRP A 366 -1.92 -53.85 -4.25
C TRP A 366 -3.40 -54.21 -4.04
N GLY A 367 -4.11 -53.44 -3.21
CA GLY A 367 -5.57 -53.55 -3.10
C GLY A 367 -6.20 -52.90 -1.86
N LYS A 368 -6.89 -51.78 -2.09
CA LYS A 368 -7.90 -51.13 -1.21
C LYS A 368 -7.43 -50.65 0.18
N VAL A 369 -7.24 -49.34 0.30
CA VAL A 369 -7.21 -48.64 1.60
C VAL A 369 -8.61 -48.66 2.21
N ARG A 370 -8.80 -49.39 3.32
CA ARG A 370 -9.98 -49.26 4.19
C ARG A 370 -9.53 -48.52 5.46
N ALA A 371 -10.01 -47.30 5.65
CA ALA A 371 -9.92 -46.62 6.94
C ALA A 371 -10.87 -47.31 7.92
N ARG A 372 -10.35 -47.89 9.00
CA ARG A 372 -11.17 -48.36 10.13
C ARG A 372 -11.05 -47.30 11.23
N ARG A 373 -12.17 -46.64 11.57
CA ARG A 373 -12.30 -45.85 12.80
C ARG A 373 -12.57 -46.83 13.94
N GLU A 374 -11.68 -46.89 14.92
CA GLU A 374 -12.00 -47.46 16.22
C GLU A 374 -12.17 -46.30 17.21
N THR A 375 -13.39 -46.15 17.72
CA THR A 375 -13.71 -45.23 18.82
C THR A 375 -13.67 -46.01 20.12
N TRP A 376 -12.85 -45.57 21.06
CA TRP A 376 -12.97 -45.98 22.46
C TRP A 376 -13.41 -44.75 23.29
N ARG A 377 -14.55 -44.88 23.98
CA ARG A 377 -14.94 -44.12 25.18
C ARG A 377 -14.88 -45.14 26.35
N ALA A 378 -14.50 -44.83 27.57
CA ALA A 378 -14.51 -43.57 28.32
C ALA A 378 -13.26 -43.44 29.20
#